data_AF-A0A9D7NZB7-F1
#
_entry.id   AF-A0A9D7NZB7-F1
#
_cell.length_a   1.000
_cell.length_b   1.000
_cell.length_c   1.000
_cell.angle_alpha   90.00
_cell.angle_beta   90.00
_cell.angle_gamma   90.00
#
_symmetry.space_group_name_H-M   'P 1'
#
loop_
_entity.id
_entity.type
_entity.pdbx_description
1 polymer ?
#
loop_
_entity_poly.entity_id
_entity_poly.type
_entity_poly.pdbx_seq_one_letter_code
_entity_poly.pdbx_strand_id
1 'polypeptide(L)'
;MNTWVTGIVLLCAALLAQASEQDVLAREIYAELIGMDTTHSTGSTTVAAEAMARRLRDAGLAGDAIEVIGPTATRGNLLAHLRVTAALARCCCWRISMSSRPPPGNGASLLSS
;
A
#
# COMPACT_ATOMS: atom_id res chain seq x y z
N MET A 1 -29.29 -32.83 19.74
CA MET A 1 -28.56 -31.69 19.14
C MET A 1 -27.13 -32.17 18.90
N ASN A 2 -26.77 -32.40 17.64
CA ASN A 2 -25.70 -33.32 17.28
C ASN A 2 -24.33 -32.65 17.40
N THR A 3 -23.51 -33.13 18.34
CA THR A 3 -22.15 -32.61 18.63
C THR A 3 -21.19 -32.63 17.44
N TRP A 4 -21.47 -33.48 16.45
CA TRP A 4 -20.72 -33.55 15.20
C TRP A 4 -20.99 -32.36 14.27
N VAL A 5 -22.19 -31.79 14.33
CA VAL A 5 -22.55 -30.60 13.53
C VAL A 5 -21.81 -29.37 14.06
N THR A 6 -21.70 -29.21 15.38
CA THR A 6 -20.88 -28.15 15.99
C THR A 6 -19.40 -28.32 15.65
N GLY A 7 -18.90 -29.55 15.63
CA GLY A 7 -17.52 -29.84 15.20
C GLY A 7 -17.25 -29.45 13.75
N ILE A 8 -18.16 -29.78 12.83
CA ILE A 8 -18.05 -29.42 11.40
C ILE A 8 -18.13 -27.91 11.20
N VAL A 9 -19.03 -27.22 11.91
CA VAL A 9 -19.17 -25.75 11.83
C VAL A 9 -17.91 -25.03 12.33
N LEU A 10 -17.32 -25.49 13.43
CA LEU A 10 -16.06 -24.92 13.96
C LEU A 10 -14.87 -25.15 13.02
N LEU A 11 -14.77 -26.34 12.42
CA LEU A 11 -13.74 -26.64 11.44
C LEU A 11 -13.87 -25.77 10.17
N CYS A 12 -15.09 -25.57 9.68
CA CYS A 12 -15.36 -24.67 8.55
C CYS A 12 -15.01 -23.21 8.86
N ALA A 13 -15.35 -22.71 10.05
CA ALA A 13 -15.02 -21.34 10.46
C ALA A 13 -13.51 -21.11 10.55
N ALA A 14 -12.75 -22.07 11.08
CA ALA A 14 -11.29 -22.00 11.14
C ALA A 14 -10.65 -22.02 9.74
N LEU A 15 -11.25 -22.71 8.77
CA LEU A 15 -10.78 -22.75 7.39
C LEU A 15 -11.00 -21.41 6.66
N LEU A 16 -12.07 -20.69 6.99
CA LEU A 16 -12.42 -19.40 6.39
C LEU A 16 -11.67 -18.21 7.03
N ALA A 17 -11.15 -18.36 8.26
CA ALA A 17 -10.48 -17.30 9.01
C ALA A 17 -8.95 -17.25 8.79
N GLN A 18 -8.41 -18.09 7.90
CA GLN A 18 -6.98 -18.08 7.62
C GLN A 18 -6.64 -16.78 6.90
N ALA A 19 -5.84 -15.92 7.55
CA ALA A 19 -5.23 -14.79 6.87
C ALA A 19 -4.44 -15.34 5.68
N SER A 20 -4.78 -14.87 4.49
CA SER A 20 -4.08 -15.28 3.27
C SER A 20 -2.63 -14.80 3.33
N GLU A 21 -1.73 -15.44 2.58
CA GLU A 21 -0.35 -14.93 2.40
C GLU A 21 -0.35 -13.47 1.92
N GLN A 22 -1.38 -13.08 1.15
CA GLN A 22 -1.60 -11.72 0.68
C GLN A 22 -1.91 -10.75 1.83
N ASP A 23 -2.66 -11.17 2.84
CA ASP A 23 -2.98 -10.34 4.02
C ASP A 23 -1.73 -10.09 4.88
N VAL A 24 -0.85 -11.08 4.99
CA VAL A 24 0.44 -10.94 5.69
C VAL A 24 1.33 -9.95 4.93
N LEU A 25 1.50 -10.15 3.62
CA LEU A 25 2.29 -9.26 2.78
C LEU A 25 1.74 -7.82 2.79
N ALA A 26 0.42 -7.65 2.71
CA ALA A 26 -0.21 -6.34 2.78
C ALA A 26 0.06 -5.65 4.12
N ARG A 27 0.03 -6.39 5.22
CA ARG A 27 0.37 -5.88 6.56
C ARG A 27 1.82 -5.39 6.62
N GLU A 28 2.76 -6.15 6.07
CA GLU A 28 4.18 -5.80 6.07
C GLU A 28 4.47 -4.56 5.24
N ILE A 29 3.89 -4.47 4.03
CA ILE A 29 4.00 -3.29 3.17
C ILE A 29 3.41 -2.06 3.89
N TYR A 30 2.24 -2.23 4.49
CA TYR A 30 1.59 -1.15 5.23
C TYR A 30 2.41 -0.72 6.45
N ALA A 31 2.96 -1.67 7.21
CA ALA A 31 3.83 -1.41 8.36
C ALA A 31 5.09 -0.64 7.96
N GLU A 32 5.71 -0.99 6.82
CA GLU A 32 6.86 -0.25 6.29
C GLU A 32 6.46 1.18 5.91
N LEU A 33 5.33 1.36 5.23
CA LEU A 33 4.86 2.68 4.79
C LEU A 33 4.50 3.60 5.95
N ILE A 34 3.82 3.12 7.00
CA ILE A 34 3.50 3.93 8.18
C ILE A 34 4.72 4.19 9.06
N GLY A 35 5.76 3.36 8.95
CA GLY A 35 7.02 3.55 9.67
C GLY A 35 7.88 4.67 9.10
N MET A 36 7.65 5.07 7.84
CA MET A 36 8.35 6.19 7.22
C MET A 36 7.66 7.52 7.52
N ASP A 37 8.46 8.58 7.79
CA ASP A 37 7.91 9.94 7.91
C ASP A 37 7.58 10.51 6.52
N THR A 38 6.30 10.39 6.13
CA THR A 38 5.73 11.01 4.93
C THR A 38 4.91 12.26 5.24
N THR A 39 5.13 12.86 6.41
CA THR A 39 4.37 14.04 6.87
C THR A 39 4.60 15.21 5.92
N HIS A 40 3.53 15.86 5.49
CA HIS A 40 3.58 16.94 4.49
C HIS A 40 4.54 18.10 4.84
N SER A 41 4.79 18.35 6.13
CA SER A 41 5.60 19.47 6.64
C SER A 41 7.09 19.14 6.87
N THR A 42 7.44 17.90 7.21
CA THR A 42 8.79 17.51 7.66
C THR A 42 9.33 16.25 6.98
N GLY A 43 8.44 15.42 6.44
CA GLY A 43 8.77 14.14 5.84
C GLY A 43 9.18 14.21 4.38
N SER A 44 9.53 13.05 3.84
CA SER A 44 9.90 12.87 2.43
C SER A 44 9.07 11.75 1.80
N THR A 45 8.20 12.10 0.85
CA THR A 45 7.44 11.10 0.08
C THR A 45 8.32 10.38 -0.95
N THR A 46 9.48 10.95 -1.29
CA THR A 46 10.46 10.32 -2.17
C THR A 46 11.00 9.03 -1.58
N VAL A 47 11.28 9.00 -0.26
CA VAL A 47 11.78 7.79 0.41
C VAL A 47 10.75 6.66 0.35
N ALA A 48 9.48 6.97 0.59
CA ALA A 48 8.39 6.01 0.44
C ALA A 48 8.24 5.53 -1.01
N ALA A 49 8.33 6.44 -1.99
CA ALA A 49 8.28 6.10 -3.40
C ALA A 49 9.43 5.18 -3.83
N GLU A 50 10.65 5.44 -3.38
CA GLU A 50 11.84 4.61 -3.66
C GLU A 50 11.76 3.22 -3.02
N ALA A 51 11.27 3.14 -1.77
CA ALA A 51 11.08 1.86 -1.09
C ALA A 51 10.04 0.99 -1.80
N MET A 52 8.92 1.58 -2.24
CA MET A 52 7.91 0.89 -3.03
C MET A 52 8.44 0.52 -4.43
N ALA A 53 9.22 1.40 -5.07
CA ALA A 53 9.89 1.08 -6.33
C ALA A 53 10.83 -0.13 -6.19
N ARG A 54 11.57 -0.22 -5.09
CA ARG A 54 12.41 -1.39 -4.79
C ARG A 54 11.58 -2.66 -4.68
N ARG A 55 10.49 -2.65 -3.91
CA ARG A 55 9.58 -3.81 -3.81
C ARG A 55 9.02 -4.24 -5.16
N LEU A 56 8.64 -3.30 -6.01
CA LEU A 56 8.14 -3.61 -7.36
C LEU A 56 9.21 -4.26 -8.24
N ARG A 57 10.47 -3.79 -8.15
CA ARG A 57 11.61 -4.42 -8.84
C ARG A 57 11.88 -5.83 -8.31
N ASP A 58 11.85 -6.01 -6.99
CA ASP A 58 12.05 -7.32 -6.36
C ASP A 58 10.94 -8.31 -6.74
N ALA A 59 9.72 -7.82 -6.97
CA ALA A 59 8.60 -8.59 -7.52
C ALA A 59 8.73 -8.90 -9.02
N GLY A 60 9.79 -8.44 -9.70
CA GLY A 60 10.08 -8.74 -11.10
C GLY A 60 9.51 -7.73 -12.10
N LEU A 61 9.02 -6.56 -11.66
CA LEU A 61 8.62 -5.50 -12.58
C LEU A 61 9.87 -4.87 -13.23
N ALA A 62 9.84 -4.75 -14.55
CA ALA A 62 10.96 -4.20 -15.31
C ALA A 62 11.31 -2.76 -14.86
N GLY A 63 12.59 -2.43 -14.83
CA GLY A 63 13.06 -1.14 -14.33
C GLY A 63 12.55 0.06 -15.16
N ASP A 64 12.33 -0.13 -16.46
CA ASP A 64 11.77 0.87 -17.38
C ASP A 64 10.27 1.13 -17.18
N ALA A 65 9.58 0.21 -16.50
CA ALA A 65 8.19 0.35 -16.12
C ALA A 65 8.00 1.16 -14.84
N ILE A 66 9.07 1.51 -14.12
CA ILE A 66 9.01 2.18 -12.82
C ILE A 66 9.75 3.53 -12.89
N GLU A 67 9.06 4.60 -12.53
CA GLU A 67 9.64 5.94 -12.49
C GLU A 67 9.25 6.64 -11.19
N VAL A 68 10.21 7.31 -10.55
CA VAL A 68 9.95 8.19 -9.40
C VAL A 68 10.14 9.62 -9.87
N ILE A 69 9.05 10.38 -9.95
CA ILE A 69 9.03 11.75 -10.46
C ILE A 69 8.51 12.69 -9.38
N GLY A 70 9.17 13.82 -9.15
CA GLY A 70 8.76 14.78 -8.14
C GLY A 70 9.21 16.20 -8.45
N PRO A 71 8.45 17.24 -8.03
CA PRO A 71 8.88 18.63 -8.16
C PRO A 71 10.05 18.99 -7.23
N THR A 72 10.27 18.24 -6.16
CA THR A 72 11.37 18.45 -5.20
C THR A 72 11.99 17.13 -4.80
N ALA A 73 13.24 17.15 -4.30
CA ALA A 73 13.93 15.97 -3.79
C ALA A 73 13.17 15.25 -2.66
N THR A 74 12.31 15.97 -1.93
CA THR A 74 11.49 15.43 -0.83
C THR A 74 10.08 15.01 -1.23
N ARG A 75 9.63 15.34 -2.45
CA ARG A 75 8.27 15.07 -2.92
C ARG A 75 8.26 14.26 -4.20
N GLY A 76 8.57 12.97 -4.11
CA GLY A 76 8.44 12.01 -5.20
C GLY A 76 7.05 11.38 -5.27
N ASN A 77 6.58 11.15 -6.50
CA ASN A 77 5.49 10.27 -6.87
C ASN A 77 6.05 9.03 -7.56
N LEU A 78 5.50 7.85 -7.25
CA LEU A 78 5.83 6.60 -7.93
C LEU A 78 4.85 6.35 -9.08
N LEU A 79 5.37 6.15 -10.28
CA LEU A 79 4.65 5.65 -11.45
C LEU A 79 5.13 4.23 -11.76
N ALA A 80 4.18 3.31 -11.91
CA ALA A 80 4.45 1.93 -12.28
C ALA A 80 3.50 1.53 -13.42
N HIS A 81 4.05 1.08 -14.55
CA HIS A 81 3.28 0.69 -15.72
C HIS A 81 3.50 -0.79 -16.04
N LEU A 82 2.55 -1.62 -15.64
CA LEU A 82 2.55 -3.03 -16.03
C LEU A 82 2.04 -3.17 -17.47
N ARG A 83 2.92 -3.57 -18.38
CA ARG A 83 2.55 -3.91 -19.76
C ARG A 83 2.09 -5.35 -19.83
N VAL A 84 0.94 -5.58 -20.44
CA VAL A 84 0.41 -6.93 -20.72
C VAL A 84 0.23 -7.11 -22.22
N THR A 85 0.46 -8.32 -22.72
CA THR A 85 0.43 -8.66 -24.15
C THR A 85 -0.96 -9.06 -24.65
N ALA A 86 -2.00 -8.94 -23.82
CA ALA A 86 -3.35 -9.37 -24.18
C ALA A 86 -4.02 -8.36 -25.14
N ALA A 87 -4.49 -8.86 -26.28
CA ALA A 87 -5.08 -8.07 -27.36
C ALA A 87 -6.37 -7.30 -26.98
N LEU A 88 -7.02 -7.68 -25.88
CA LEU A 88 -8.23 -7.04 -25.36
C LEU A 88 -8.02 -6.35 -24.00
N ALA A 89 -6.77 -6.14 -23.60
CA ALA A 89 -6.47 -5.46 -22.35
C ALA A 89 -7.01 -4.03 -22.37
N ARG A 90 -7.70 -3.65 -21.29
CA ARG A 90 -8.09 -2.26 -21.02
C ARG A 90 -7.07 -1.64 -20.07
N CYS A 91 -6.69 -0.40 -20.33
CA CYS A 91 -5.87 0.34 -19.39
C CYS A 91 -6.67 0.61 -18.10
N CYS A 92 -6.18 0.07 -16.98
CA CYS A 92 -6.67 0.39 -15.65
C CYS A 92 -5.65 1.31 -14.97
N CYS A 93 -6.12 2.45 -14.45
CA CYS A 93 -5.30 3.36 -13.67
C CYS A 93 -5.81 3.39 -12.24
N TRP A 94 -4.89 3.31 -11.29
CA TRP A 94 -5.17 3.42 -9.87
C TRP A 94 -4.22 4.42 -9.23
N ARG A 95 -4.72 5.13 -8.22
CA ARG A 95 -3.96 6.15 -7.51
C ARG A 95 -4.19 6.00 -6.01
N ILE A 96 -3.09 5.95 -5.27
CA ILE A 96 -3.04 6.10 -3.82
C ILE A 96 -2.20 7.33 -3.47
N SER A 97 -2.59 8.03 -2.40
CA SER A 97 -1.74 9.04 -1.76
C SER A 97 -0.91 8.43 -0.64
N MET A 98 0.39 8.73 -0.62
CA MET A 98 1.32 8.27 0.42
C MET A 98 1.62 9.34 1.49
N SER A 99 1.09 10.56 1.33
CA SER A 99 1.32 11.65 2.28
C SER A 99 0.44 11.51 3.52
N SER A 100 1.03 11.65 4.69
CA SER A 100 0.30 11.72 5.96
C SER A 100 0.08 13.18 6.39
N ARG A 101 -0.98 13.40 7.17
CA ARG A 101 -1.16 14.68 7.87
C ARG A 101 -0.23 14.71 9.09
N PRO A 102 0.25 15.90 9.50
CA PRO A 102 0.96 16.02 10.76
C PRO A 102 0.07 15.54 11.93
N PRO A 103 0.67 15.02 13.01
CA PRO A 103 -0.08 14.68 14.21
C PRO A 103 -0.83 15.93 14.70
N PRO A 104 -2.05 15.76 15.25
CA PRO A 104 -2.76 16.88 15.84
C PRO A 104 -1.88 17.48 16.94
N GLY A 105 -1.49 18.74 16.76
CA GLY A 105 -0.88 19.51 17.82
C GLY A 105 -1.88 19.69 18.97
N ASN A 106 -1.39 19.80 20.20
CA ASN A 106 -2.21 20.16 21.34
C ASN A 106 -2.65 21.64 21.19
N GLY A 107 -3.64 21.90 20.31
CA GLY A 107 -4.18 23.21 20.00
C GLY A 107 -4.07 23.62 18.52
N ALA A 108 -5.19 24.05 17.94
CA ALA A 108 -5.40 24.63 16.59
C ALA A 108 -5.39 23.63 15.40
N SER A 109 -6.35 23.57 14.47
CA SER A 109 -7.30 24.58 13.99
C SER A 109 -8.62 23.95 13.56
N LEU A 110 -9.74 24.34 14.20
CA LEU A 110 -11.11 24.19 13.71
C LEU A 110 -11.56 25.45 12.95
N LEU A 111 -10.71 25.99 12.07
CA LEU A 111 -11.07 27.14 11.23
C LEU A 111 -10.35 27.05 9.88
N SER A 112 -11.00 26.40 8.92
CA SER A 112 -10.97 26.85 7.52
C SER A 112 -12.21 26.29 6.84
N SER A 113 -13.30 27.07 6.94
CA SER A 113 -14.41 27.08 5.98
C SER A 113 -13.95 27.58 4.62
#